data_AF-K9YJR9-F1
#
_entry.id   AF-K9YJR9-F1
#
_cell.length_a   1.000
_cell.length_b   1.000
_cell.length_c   1.000
_cell.angle_alpha   90.00
_cell.angle_beta   90.00
_cell.angle_gamma   90.00
#
_symmetry.space_group_name_H-M   'P 1'
#
loop_
_entity.id
_entity.type
_entity.pdbx_description
1 polymer ?
#
loop_
_entity_poly.entity_id
_entity_poly.type
_entity_poly.pdbx_seq_one_letter_code
_entity_poly.pdbx_strand_id
1 'polypeptide(L)' 'MIINAQISDALYEKIKHLSSQENISIDELVSIALSNQLSYMDKNFLAERAKKGSWENFQNVLSKVSDQEPEKCDRI' A
#
# COMPACT_ATOMS: atom_id res chain seq x y z
N MET A 1 21.35 -0.53 -9.25
CA MET A 1 21.89 0.44 -8.27
C MET A 1 21.99 -0.26 -6.91
N ILE A 2 22.97 0.06 -6.08
CA ILE A 2 23.20 -0.62 -4.78
C ILE A 2 23.18 0.44 -3.68
N ILE A 3 22.45 0.18 -2.59
CA ILE A 3 22.40 1.03 -1.39
C ILE A 3 23.07 0.26 -0.26
N ASN A 4 24.05 0.89 0.40
CA ASN A 4 24.70 0.34 1.60
C ASN A 4 24.32 1.21 2.80
N ALA A 5 23.82 0.60 3.88
CA ALA A 5 23.46 1.28 5.11
C ALA A 5 23.80 0.42 6.32
N GLN A 6 24.24 1.06 7.40
CA GLN A 6 24.39 0.41 8.71
C GLN A 6 23.09 0.57 9.50
N ILE A 7 22.57 -0.54 10.02
CA ILE A 7 21.36 -0.59 10.84
C ILE A 7 21.64 -1.38 12.12
N SER A 8 20.81 -1.21 13.14
CA SER A 8 20.91 -2.01 14.37
C SER A 8 20.52 -3.47 14.13
N ASP A 9 21.11 -4.39 14.89
CA ASP A 9 20.80 -5.83 14.82
C ASP A 9 19.31 -6.10 15.03
N ALA A 10 18.68 -5.37 15.96
CA ALA A 10 17.25 -5.47 16.23
C ALA A 10 16.39 -5.12 15.00
N LEU A 11 16.81 -4.14 14.20
CA LEU A 11 16.10 -3.78 12.98
C LEU A 11 16.33 -4.84 11.89
N TYR A 12 17.56 -5.35 11.77
CA TYR A 12 17.88 -6.40 10.81
C TYR A 12 17.06 -7.67 11.06
N GLU A 13 16.98 -8.14 12.31
CA GLU A 13 16.17 -9.33 12.65
C GLU A 13 14.68 -9.12 12.37
N LYS A 14 14.16 -7.90 12.59
CA LYS A 14 12.78 -7.57 12.24
C LYS A 14 12.52 -7.62 10.73
N ILE A 15 13.42 -7.06 9.93
CA ILE A 15 13.34 -7.09 8.46
C ILE A 15 13.37 -8.54 7.96
N LYS A 16 14.29 -9.34 8.50
CA LYS A 16 14.42 -10.77 8.18
C LYS A 16 13.14 -11.53 8.49
N HIS A 17 12.59 -11.37 9.71
CA HIS A 17 11.34 -12.00 10.09
C HIS A 17 10.18 -11.64 9.15
N LEU A 18 9.99 -10.34 8.89
CA LEU A 18 8.91 -9.86 8.02
C LEU A 18 9.06 -10.36 6.57
N SER A 19 10.28 -10.36 6.03
CA SER A 19 10.54 -10.88 4.68
C SER A 19 10.18 -12.36 4.54
N SER A 20 10.44 -13.16 5.59
CA SER A 20 10.04 -14.56 5.63
C SER A 20 8.53 -14.75 5.73
N GLN A 21 7.82 -13.93 6.51
CA GLN A 21 6.36 -13.98 6.61
C GLN A 21 5.67 -13.66 5.28
N GLU A 22 6.16 -12.64 4.59
CA GLU A 22 5.62 -12.16 3.30
C GLU A 22 6.15 -12.97 2.10
N ASN A 23 7.07 -13.93 2.34
CA ASN A 23 7.72 -14.74 1.31
C ASN A 23 8.38 -13.92 0.18
N ILE A 24 9.06 -12.83 0.55
CA ILE A 24 9.82 -11.95 -0.34
C ILE A 24 11.27 -11.83 0.12
N SER A 25 12.15 -11.35 -0.76
CA SER A 25 13.54 -11.10 -0.37
C SER A 25 13.68 -9.88 0.54
N ILE A 26 14.76 -9.82 1.34
CA ILE A 26 15.09 -8.64 2.15
C ILE A 26 15.23 -7.40 1.26
N ASP A 27 15.88 -7.52 0.10
CA ASP A 27 16.08 -6.40 -0.83
C ASP A 27 14.76 -5.86 -1.37
N GLU A 28 13.83 -6.76 -1.71
CA GLU A 28 12.50 -6.39 -2.17
C GLU A 28 11.71 -5.69 -1.07
N LEU A 29 11.71 -6.25 0.15
CA LEU A 29 11.06 -5.63 1.31
C LEU A 29 11.62 -4.22 1.59
N VAL A 30 12.95 -4.07 1.57
CA VAL A 30 13.61 -2.77 1.80
C VAL A 30 13.28 -1.78 0.68
N SER A 31 13.23 -2.22 -0.57
CA SER A 31 12.85 -1.39 -1.72
C SER A 31 11.42 -0.87 -1.60
N ILE A 32 10.46 -1.75 -1.25
CA ILE A 32 9.06 -1.39 -1.02
C ILE A 32 8.94 -0.40 0.15
N ALA A 33 9.57 -0.71 1.28
CA ALA A 33 9.53 0.13 2.46
C ALA A 33 10.12 1.53 2.19
N LEU A 34 11.23 1.60 1.45
CA LEU A 34 11.86 2.87 1.05
C LEU A 34 10.96 3.68 0.11
N SER A 35 10.35 3.03 -0.89
CA SER A 35 9.41 3.69 -1.80
C SER A 35 8.20 4.26 -1.05
N ASN A 36 7.64 3.50 -0.11
CA ASN A 36 6.53 3.96 0.73
C ASN A 36 6.93 5.13 1.62
N GLN A 37 8.10 5.06 2.26
CA GLN A 37 8.60 6.13 3.12
C GLN A 37 8.81 7.43 2.32
N LEU A 38 9.41 7.34 1.12
CA LEU A 38 9.59 8.50 0.24
C LEU A 38 8.25 9.08 -0.22
N SER A 39 7.30 8.21 -0.57
CA SER A 39 5.94 8.64 -0.96
C SER A 39 5.21 9.34 0.20
N TYR A 40 5.41 8.87 1.44
CA TYR A 40 4.84 9.51 2.63
C TYR A 40 5.52 10.86 2.95
N MET A 41 6.84 10.94 2.78
CA MET A 41 7.61 12.17 3.03
C MET A 41 7.33 13.27 2.00
N ASP A 42 6.94 12.90 0.78
CA ASP A 42 6.48 13.86 -0.22
C ASP A 42 5.10 14.41 0.19
N LYS A 43 5.12 15.60 0.82
CA LYS A 43 3.90 16.32 1.23
C LYS A 43 2.93 16.55 0.07
N ASN A 44 3.43 16.56 -1.17
CA ASN A 44 2.60 16.74 -2.34
C ASN A 44 2.08 15.42 -2.89
N PHE A 45 2.60 14.25 -2.51
CA PHE A 45 2.17 12.96 -3.03
C PHE A 45 0.66 12.73 -2.84
N LEU A 46 0.15 12.98 -1.63
CA LEU A 46 -1.29 12.88 -1.36
C LEU A 46 -2.08 13.97 -2.08
N ALA A 47 -1.55 15.19 -2.18
CA ALA A 47 -2.21 16.29 -2.89
C ALA A 47 -2.32 16.04 -4.40
N GLU A 48 -1.24 15.59 -5.05
CA GLU A 48 -1.21 15.20 -6.45
C GLU A 48 -2.08 13.97 -6.73
N ARG A 49 -2.11 13.01 -5.80
CA ARG A 49 -3.02 11.86 -5.90
C ARG A 49 -4.48 12.30 -5.75
N ALA A 50 -4.78 13.22 -4.84
CA ALA A 50 -6.12 13.76 -4.64
C ALA A 50 -6.64 14.51 -5.87
N LYS A 51 -5.78 15.21 -6.62
CA LYS A 51 -6.16 15.85 -7.91
C LYS A 51 -6.70 14.86 -8.95
N LYS A 52 -6.34 13.58 -8.85
CA LYS A 52 -6.85 12.53 -9.75
C LYS A 52 -8.23 12.02 -9.31
N GLY A 53 -8.66 12.31 -8.09
CA GLY A 53 -9.97 11.95 -7.58
C GLY A 53 -11.03 12.96 -8.01
N SER A 54 -12.21 12.48 -8.39
CA SER A 54 -13.40 13.31 -8.55
C SER A 54 -14.51 12.71 -7.71
N TRP A 55 -15.06 13.52 -6.80
CA TRP A 55 -16.19 13.12 -5.96
C TRP A 55 -17.41 12.76 -6.81
N GLU A 56 -17.65 13.52 -7.87
CA GLU A 56 -18.72 13.24 -8.84
C GLU A 56 -18.52 11.89 -9.53
N ASN A 57 -17.30 11.59 -10.01
CA ASN A 57 -17.00 10.30 -10.63
C ASN A 57 -17.18 9.14 -9.64
N PHE A 58 -16.79 9.35 -8.37
CA PHE A 58 -16.97 8.38 -7.31
C PHE A 58 -18.46 8.08 -7.07
N GLN A 59 -19.30 9.12 -6.95
CA GLN A 59 -20.75 8.95 -6.80
C GLN A 59 -21.39 8.29 -8.03
N ASN A 60 -20.94 8.63 -9.24
CA ASN A 60 -21.39 8.01 -10.49
C ASN A 60 -21.03 6.52 -10.61
N VAL A 61 -19.99 6.07 -9.92
CA VAL A 61 -19.68 4.63 -9.83
C VAL A 61 -20.54 3.97 -8.76
N LEU A 62 -20.70 4.60 -7.59
CA LEU A 62 -21.55 4.06 -6.52
C LEU A 62 -23.01 3.90 -6.93
N SER A 63 -23.54 4.81 -7.76
CA SER A 63 -24.91 4.70 -8.27
C SER A 63 -25.16 3.50 -9.18
N LYS A 64 -24.11 2.82 -9.64
CA LYS A 64 -24.22 1.57 -10.41
C LYS A 64 -24.39 0.34 -9.52
N VAL A 65 -24.15 0.48 -8.22
CA VAL A 65 -24.37 -0.60 -7.26
C VAL A 65 -25.87 -0.78 -7.11
N SER A 66 -26.34 -2.01 -7.26
CA SER A 66 -27.75 -2.34 -7.05
C SER A 66 -28.09 -2.25 -5.57
N ASP A 67 -29.18 -1.54 -5.24
CA ASP A 67 -29.75 -1.49 -3.88
C ASP A 67 -30.49 -2.79 -3.51
N GLN A 68 -30.49 -3.80 -4.38
CA GLN A 68 -31.13 -5.08 -4.12
C GLN A 68 -30.32 -5.92 -3.15
N GLU A 69 -31.05 -6.66 -2.32
CA GLU A 69 -30.46 -7.60 -1.37
C GLU A 69 -29.60 -8.65 -2.10
N PRO A 70 -28.39 -8.97 -1.60
CA PRO A 70 -27.52 -9.97 -2.23
C PRO A 70 -28.19 -11.34 -2.32
N GLU A 71 -27.80 -12.10 -3.36
CA GLU A 71 -28.24 -13.47 -3.54
C GLU A 71 -27.91 -14.31 -2.31
N LYS A 72 -28.70 -15.35 -2.05
CA LYS A 72 -28.52 -16.18 -0.84
C LYS A 72 -27.11 -16.79 -0.73
N CYS A 73 -26.46 -17.03 -1.87
CA CYS A 73 -25.10 -17.57 -1.97
C CYS A 73 -24.01 -16.55 -1.62
N ASP A 74 -24.32 -15.26 -1.74
CA ASP A 74 -23.41 -14.13 -1.51
C ASP A 74 -23.55 -13.53 -0.09
N ARG A 75 -24.47 -14.07 0.71
CA ARG A 75 -24.64 -13.69 2.12
C ARG A 75 -23.58 -14.42 2.95
N ILE A 76 -22.78 -13.65 3.70
CA ILE A 76 -21.76 -14.14 4.64
C ILE A 76 -22.42 -14.63 5.93
#